data_AF-A0A1X7K850-F1
#
_entry.id   AF-A0A1X7K850-F1
#
_cell.length_a   1.000
_cell.length_b   1.000
_cell.length_c   1.000
_cell.angle_alpha   90.00
_cell.angle_beta   90.00
_cell.angle_gamma   90.00
#
_symmetry.space_group_name_H-M   'P 1'
#
loop_
_entity.id
_entity.type
_entity.pdbx_description
1 polymer ?
#
loop_
_entity_poly.entity_id
_entity_poly.type
_entity_poly.pdbx_seq_one_letter_code
_entity_poly.pdbx_strand_id
1 'polypeptide(L)'
;MTDTTDQPRLGEEQDGDRHWRRHGARYRARRRAVDILFEAEARDIDPVAIVEDRVELARLDANGVAPIASYTRDIIAGAAEQLDTIDETIERYLAEDWELNRLPAVDRAILRVGVWEILYNPDVDGATSVVEGVELASQYGSDVAAPYIHAVLDDVVQAGSELNPFGEPVVDADADPEFTPDEPGVDAEPRPSSAADPGPGPTRSPDSPDV
;
A
#
# COMPACT_ATOMS: atom_id res chain seq x y z
N MET A 1 -14.38 33.79 61.26
CA MET A 1 -15.65 33.20 60.78
C MET A 1 -16.20 34.16 59.74
N THR A 2 -16.10 33.93 58.44
CA THR A 2 -15.86 32.70 57.68
C THR A 2 -15.04 33.02 56.43
N ASP A 3 -14.12 32.10 56.16
CA ASP A 3 -13.40 31.85 54.91
C ASP A 3 -14.35 31.89 53.70
N THR A 4 -14.01 32.65 52.66
CA THR A 4 -14.63 32.54 51.33
C THR A 4 -13.51 32.25 50.35
N THR A 5 -13.43 30.98 50.00
CA THR A 5 -12.50 30.35 49.08
C THR A 5 -12.41 31.08 47.74
N ASP A 6 -11.19 31.53 47.45
CA ASP A 6 -10.67 31.78 46.11
C ASP A 6 -10.62 30.44 45.37
N GLN A 7 -11.46 30.28 44.34
CA GLN A 7 -11.33 29.19 43.38
C GLN A 7 -10.81 29.76 42.06
N PRO A 8 -9.64 29.31 41.57
CA PRO A 8 -9.21 29.65 40.22
C PRO A 8 -10.15 28.97 39.21
N ARG A 9 -10.69 29.75 38.27
CA ARG A 9 -11.43 29.18 37.13
C ARG A 9 -10.47 28.31 36.33
N LEU A 10 -10.87 27.06 36.17
CA LEU A 10 -10.19 26.03 35.40
C LEU A 10 -10.01 26.49 33.95
N GLY A 11 -8.92 25.98 33.37
CA GLY A 11 -8.37 26.38 32.09
C GLY A 11 -9.39 26.42 30.97
N GLU A 12 -9.24 27.44 30.14
CA GLU A 12 -9.76 27.49 28.79
C GLU A 12 -9.23 26.24 28.06
N GLU A 13 -10.08 25.22 27.94
CA GLU A 13 -9.86 24.13 27.00
C GLU A 13 -9.77 24.77 25.62
N GLN A 14 -8.58 24.76 25.05
CA GLN A 14 -8.37 25.09 23.65
C GLN A 14 -9.07 24.00 22.83
N ASP A 15 -10.36 24.20 22.53
CA ASP A 15 -11.07 23.50 21.46
C ASP A 15 -10.42 23.99 20.16
N GLY A 16 -9.28 23.38 19.83
CA GLY A 16 -8.48 23.71 18.68
C GLY A 16 -9.34 23.67 17.43
N ASP A 17 -9.32 24.78 16.69
CA ASP A 17 -9.89 24.98 15.37
C ASP A 17 -9.89 23.68 14.55
N ARG A 18 -10.97 22.90 14.64
CA ARG A 18 -11.25 21.85 13.66
C ARG A 18 -11.65 22.57 12.39
N HIS A 19 -10.65 22.89 11.59
CA HIS A 19 -10.80 23.48 10.28
C HIS A 19 -11.60 22.50 9.42
N TRP A 20 -12.91 22.69 9.37
CA TRP A 20 -13.82 21.92 8.53
C TRP A 20 -13.50 22.20 7.06
N ARG A 21 -12.50 21.51 6.50
CA ARG A 21 -12.24 21.54 5.07
C ARG A 21 -13.50 21.07 4.36
N ARG A 22 -13.93 21.81 3.35
CA ARG A 22 -15.05 21.40 2.52
C ARG A 22 -14.61 20.18 1.70
N HIS A 23 -15.07 19.01 2.09
CA HIS A 23 -14.73 17.75 1.44
C HIS A 23 -15.21 17.69 -0.02
N GLY A 24 -14.27 17.37 -0.92
CA GLY A 24 -14.53 17.21 -2.34
C GLY A 24 -15.33 15.95 -2.68
N ALA A 25 -15.64 15.78 -3.97
CA ALA A 25 -16.35 14.59 -4.46
C ALA A 25 -15.53 13.30 -4.25
N ARG A 26 -14.22 13.32 -4.53
CA ARG A 26 -13.31 12.16 -4.32
C ARG A 26 -13.23 11.76 -2.85
N TYR A 27 -13.05 12.72 -1.94
CA TYR A 27 -13.08 12.44 -0.49
C TYR A 27 -14.38 11.74 -0.05
N ARG A 28 -15.54 12.28 -0.47
CA ARG A 28 -16.83 11.68 -0.13
C ARG A 28 -16.97 10.26 -0.71
N ALA A 29 -16.42 10.02 -1.89
CA ALA A 29 -16.41 8.70 -2.50
C ALA A 29 -15.50 7.71 -1.74
N ARG A 30 -14.31 8.13 -1.29
CA ARG A 30 -13.42 7.33 -0.43
C ARG A 30 -14.08 6.97 0.90
N ARG A 31 -14.64 7.98 1.58
CA ARG A 31 -15.41 7.76 2.81
C ARG A 31 -16.50 6.71 2.58
N ARG A 32 -17.21 6.81 1.46
CA ARG A 32 -18.27 5.85 1.14
C ARG A 32 -17.74 4.45 0.86
N ALA A 33 -16.54 4.32 0.28
CA ALA A 33 -15.88 3.03 0.10
C ALA A 33 -15.46 2.43 1.46
N VAL A 34 -14.89 3.23 2.37
CA VAL A 34 -14.58 2.80 3.74
C VAL A 34 -15.83 2.27 4.46
N ASP A 35 -16.95 2.99 4.38
CA ASP A 35 -18.22 2.53 4.97
C ASP A 35 -18.66 1.16 4.41
N ILE A 36 -18.47 0.92 3.11
CA ILE A 36 -18.86 -0.32 2.44
C ILE A 36 -17.94 -1.47 2.82
N LEU A 37 -16.62 -1.25 2.84
CA LEU A 37 -15.66 -2.28 3.26
C LEU A 37 -15.87 -2.66 4.73
N PHE A 38 -16.13 -1.68 5.60
CA PHE A 38 -16.48 -1.93 6.99
C PHE A 38 -17.78 -2.74 7.12
N GLU A 39 -18.82 -2.38 6.38
CA GLU A 39 -20.09 -3.12 6.37
C GLU A 39 -19.92 -4.55 5.86
N ALA A 40 -19.17 -4.73 4.76
CA ALA A 40 -18.88 -6.02 4.16
C ALA A 40 -18.20 -6.94 5.15
N GLU A 41 -17.17 -6.45 5.84
CA GLU A 41 -16.44 -7.21 6.84
C GLU A 41 -17.32 -7.55 8.05
N ALA A 42 -18.09 -6.58 8.57
CA ALA A 42 -18.97 -6.80 9.72
C ALA A 42 -20.08 -7.82 9.44
N ARG A 43 -20.47 -7.98 8.17
CA ARG A 43 -21.55 -8.87 7.72
C ARG A 43 -21.04 -10.15 7.06
N ASP A 44 -19.74 -10.27 6.85
CA ASP A 44 -19.10 -11.35 6.09
C ASP A 44 -19.74 -11.56 4.70
N ILE A 45 -19.81 -10.48 3.92
CA ILE A 45 -20.36 -10.47 2.56
C ILE A 45 -19.41 -9.75 1.59
N ASP A 46 -19.53 -10.09 0.31
CA ASP A 46 -18.78 -9.42 -0.75
C ASP A 46 -19.13 -7.91 -0.83
N PRO A 47 -18.15 -6.99 -0.72
CA PRO A 47 -18.40 -5.56 -0.84
C PRO A 47 -18.90 -5.15 -2.23
N VAL A 48 -18.55 -5.89 -3.29
CA VAL A 48 -19.07 -5.65 -4.65
C VAL A 48 -20.57 -5.90 -4.69
N ALA A 49 -21.06 -6.98 -4.06
CA ALA A 49 -22.49 -7.27 -3.96
C ALA A 49 -23.26 -6.16 -3.23
N ILE A 50 -22.70 -5.56 -2.17
CA ILE A 50 -23.30 -4.39 -1.49
C ILE A 50 -23.44 -3.21 -2.45
N VAL A 51 -22.43 -2.96 -3.28
CA VAL A 51 -22.48 -1.90 -4.28
C VAL A 51 -23.58 -2.21 -5.30
N GLU A 52 -23.62 -3.41 -5.87
CA GLU A 52 -24.63 -3.81 -6.85
C GLU A 52 -26.05 -3.65 -6.32
N ASP A 53 -26.34 -4.15 -5.12
CA ASP A 53 -27.64 -4.02 -4.46
C ASP A 53 -28.06 -2.55 -4.31
N ARG A 54 -27.14 -1.69 -3.85
CA ARG A 54 -27.41 -0.25 -3.67
C ARG A 54 -27.66 0.46 -4.99
N VAL A 55 -27.02 0.00 -6.06
CA VAL A 55 -27.18 0.57 -7.39
C VAL A 55 -28.53 0.22 -7.97
N GLU A 56 -28.98 -1.02 -7.81
CA GLU A 56 -30.33 -1.44 -8.17
C GLU A 56 -31.39 -0.68 -7.37
N LEU A 57 -31.20 -0.55 -6.06
CA LEU A 57 -32.13 0.20 -5.21
C LEU A 57 -32.19 1.69 -5.59
N ALA A 58 -31.08 2.30 -5.98
CA ALA A 58 -31.03 3.70 -6.39
C ALA A 58 -31.71 3.98 -7.75
N ARG A 59 -32.13 2.96 -8.52
CA ARG A 59 -32.86 3.17 -9.79
C ARG A 59 -34.25 3.73 -9.61
N LEU A 60 -34.87 3.51 -8.44
CA LEU A 60 -36.20 3.99 -8.13
C LEU A 60 -36.12 4.97 -6.95
N ASP A 61 -36.45 6.24 -7.19
CA ASP A 61 -36.44 7.29 -6.17
C ASP A 61 -37.26 6.92 -4.92
N ALA A 62 -38.32 6.12 -5.10
CA ALA A 62 -39.18 5.63 -4.02
C ALA A 62 -38.43 4.81 -2.95
N ASN A 63 -37.28 4.21 -3.29
CA ASN A 63 -36.47 3.45 -2.35
C ASN A 63 -35.65 4.37 -1.41
N GLY A 64 -35.50 5.66 -1.74
CA GLY A 64 -34.76 6.61 -0.92
C GLY A 64 -33.25 6.34 -0.83
N VAL A 65 -32.70 5.52 -1.73
CA VAL A 65 -31.28 5.16 -1.76
C VAL A 65 -30.54 6.11 -2.70
N ALA A 66 -29.54 6.83 -2.16
CA ALA A 66 -28.72 7.73 -2.96
C ALA A 66 -27.83 6.95 -3.94
N PRO A 67 -27.59 7.46 -5.17
CA PRO A 67 -26.69 6.84 -6.11
C PRO A 67 -25.26 6.71 -5.57
N ILE A 68 -24.63 5.57 -5.85
CA ILE A 68 -23.20 5.37 -5.58
C ILE A 68 -22.38 6.07 -6.68
N ALA A 69 -21.47 6.95 -6.26
CA ALA A 69 -20.52 7.63 -7.13
C ALA A 69 -19.63 6.60 -7.88
N SER A 70 -19.30 6.86 -9.15
CA SER A 70 -18.44 5.97 -9.93
C SER A 70 -17.15 5.63 -9.21
N TYR A 71 -16.50 6.64 -8.63
CA TYR A 71 -15.24 6.45 -7.94
C TYR A 71 -15.33 5.53 -6.71
N THR A 72 -16.47 5.51 -6.01
CA THR A 72 -16.68 4.53 -4.94
C THR A 72 -16.73 3.11 -5.50
N ARG A 73 -17.33 2.90 -6.67
CA ARG A 73 -17.41 1.59 -7.31
C ARG A 73 -16.03 1.12 -7.74
N ASP A 74 -15.24 2.02 -8.33
CA ASP A 74 -13.88 1.72 -8.78
C ASP A 74 -13.01 1.26 -7.60
N ILE A 75 -13.03 2.00 -6.48
CA ILE A 75 -12.32 1.62 -5.25
C ILE A 75 -12.78 0.24 -4.76
N ILE A 76 -14.10 0.01 -4.65
CA ILE A 76 -14.61 -1.25 -4.09
C ILE A 76 -14.29 -2.45 -4.98
N ALA A 77 -14.50 -2.31 -6.30
CA ALA A 77 -14.21 -3.38 -7.24
C ALA A 77 -12.72 -3.73 -7.23
N GLY A 78 -11.85 -2.73 -7.33
CA GLY A 78 -10.41 -2.95 -7.36
C GLY A 78 -9.85 -3.43 -6.01
N ALA A 79 -10.35 -2.92 -4.88
CA ALA A 79 -9.91 -3.40 -3.56
C ALA A 79 -10.37 -4.84 -3.28
N ALA A 80 -11.55 -5.24 -3.77
CA ALA A 80 -12.01 -6.62 -3.67
C ALA A 80 -11.19 -7.57 -4.55
N GLU A 81 -10.85 -7.14 -5.78
CA GLU A 81 -10.03 -7.92 -6.71
C GLU A 81 -8.60 -8.13 -6.21
N GLN A 82 -8.03 -7.12 -5.54
CA GLN A 82 -6.62 -7.10 -5.10
C GLN A 82 -6.45 -7.32 -3.59
N LEU A 83 -7.48 -7.85 -2.91
CA LEU A 83 -7.55 -7.86 -1.45
C LEU A 83 -6.33 -8.50 -0.80
N ASP A 84 -5.91 -9.67 -1.28
CA ASP A 84 -4.77 -10.41 -0.73
C ASP A 84 -3.47 -9.59 -0.83
N THR A 85 -3.17 -9.04 -2.01
CA THR A 85 -1.98 -8.20 -2.23
C THR A 85 -2.01 -6.93 -1.37
N ILE A 86 -3.18 -6.31 -1.23
CA ILE A 86 -3.37 -5.12 -0.39
C ILE A 86 -3.10 -5.46 1.07
N ASP A 87 -3.71 -6.53 1.57
CA ASP A 87 -3.57 -6.95 2.97
C ASP A 87 -2.12 -7.36 3.28
N GLU A 88 -1.47 -8.13 2.41
CA GLU A 88 -0.04 -8.48 2.52
C GLU A 88 0.87 -7.25 2.52
N THR A 89 0.56 -6.26 1.68
CA THR A 89 1.30 -5.00 1.62
C THR A 89 1.15 -4.22 2.92
N ILE A 90 -0.06 -4.13 3.46
CA ILE A 90 -0.31 -3.45 4.75
C ILE A 90 0.48 -4.17 5.85
N GLU A 91 0.39 -5.51 5.93
CA GLU A 91 1.08 -6.31 6.94
C GLU A 91 2.60 -6.11 6.91
N ARG A 92 3.20 -5.97 5.72
CA ARG A 92 4.64 -5.73 5.57
C ARG A 92 5.12 -4.43 6.23
N TYR A 93 4.28 -3.40 6.25
CA TYR A 93 4.62 -2.07 6.78
C TYR A 93 3.99 -1.77 8.14
N LEU A 94 3.20 -2.71 8.69
CA LEU A 94 2.77 -2.62 10.08
C LEU A 94 3.97 -2.87 11.02
N ALA A 95 3.90 -2.29 12.22
CA ALA A 95 4.88 -2.55 13.27
C ALA A 95 4.89 -4.04 13.64
N GLU A 96 6.06 -4.59 14.01
CA GLU A 96 6.27 -6.04 14.23
C GLU A 96 5.25 -6.70 15.18
N ASP A 97 4.72 -5.96 16.16
CA ASP A 97 3.75 -6.46 17.15
C ASP A 97 2.28 -6.30 16.72
N TRP A 98 2.01 -5.80 15.52
CA TRP A 98 0.66 -5.45 15.04
C TRP A 98 0.23 -6.39 13.92
N GLU A 99 -0.87 -7.09 14.13
CA GLU A 99 -1.52 -7.92 13.12
C GLU A 99 -2.67 -7.13 12.46
N LEU A 100 -2.80 -7.22 11.14
CA LEU A 100 -3.83 -6.49 10.38
C LEU A 100 -5.25 -6.77 10.88
N ASN A 101 -5.55 -8.03 11.21
CA ASN A 101 -6.85 -8.46 11.72
C ASN A 101 -7.17 -7.91 13.14
N ARG A 102 -6.16 -7.42 13.88
CA ARG A 102 -6.34 -6.80 15.22
C ARG A 102 -6.59 -5.30 15.16
N LEU A 103 -6.36 -4.68 14.01
CA LEU A 103 -6.73 -3.28 13.82
C LEU A 103 -8.24 -3.09 13.97
N PRO A 104 -8.69 -1.91 14.45
CA PRO A 104 -10.08 -1.52 14.30
C PRO A 104 -10.52 -1.66 12.84
N ALA A 105 -11.70 -2.22 12.60
CA ALA A 105 -12.18 -2.52 11.25
C ALA A 105 -12.26 -1.27 10.35
N VAL A 106 -12.58 -0.10 10.93
CA VAL A 106 -12.57 1.18 10.20
C VAL A 106 -11.15 1.56 9.77
N ASP A 107 -10.17 1.41 10.66
CA ASP A 107 -8.78 1.77 10.36
C ASP A 107 -8.21 0.84 9.26
N ARG A 108 -8.50 -0.46 9.35
CA ARG A 108 -8.16 -1.43 8.28
C ARG A 108 -8.85 -1.10 6.95
N ALA A 109 -10.11 -0.72 6.97
CA ALA A 109 -10.82 -0.28 5.76
C ALA A 109 -10.19 0.98 5.13
N ILE A 110 -9.74 1.94 5.95
CA ILE A 110 -9.02 3.14 5.47
C ILE A 110 -7.70 2.75 4.81
N LEU A 111 -6.91 1.87 5.45
CA LEU A 111 -5.66 1.36 4.89
C LEU A 111 -5.87 0.64 3.57
N ARG A 112 -6.88 -0.24 3.47
CA ARG A 112 -7.22 -0.94 2.22
C ARG A 112 -7.55 0.02 1.08
N VAL A 113 -8.33 1.07 1.34
CA VAL A 113 -8.63 2.11 0.34
C VAL A 113 -7.35 2.86 -0.06
N GLY A 114 -6.54 3.29 0.91
CA GLY A 114 -5.32 4.06 0.65
C GLY A 114 -4.28 3.28 -0.15
N VAL A 115 -4.01 2.03 0.25
CA VAL A 115 -3.07 1.15 -0.45
C VAL A 115 -3.57 0.80 -1.84
N TRP A 116 -4.88 0.52 -2.01
CA TRP A 116 -5.43 0.30 -3.34
C TRP A 116 -5.20 1.51 -4.26
N GLU A 117 -5.45 2.73 -3.78
CA GLU A 117 -5.22 3.93 -4.59
C GLU A 117 -3.74 4.09 -4.96
N ILE A 118 -2.81 3.84 -4.03
CA ILE A 118 -1.37 3.99 -4.28
C ILE A 118 -0.88 2.99 -5.33
N LEU A 119 -1.35 1.74 -5.27
CA LEU A 119 -0.82 0.67 -6.11
C LEU A 119 -1.53 0.54 -7.47
N TYR A 120 -2.84 0.83 -7.52
CA TYR A 120 -3.67 0.46 -8.67
C TYR A 120 -4.40 1.64 -9.31
N ASN A 121 -4.34 2.84 -8.75
CA ASN A 121 -5.00 4.00 -9.32
C ASN A 121 -4.03 5.05 -9.87
N PRO A 122 -3.71 5.03 -11.18
CA PRO A 122 -2.77 5.98 -11.79
C PRO A 122 -3.31 7.43 -11.84
N ASP A 123 -4.61 7.65 -11.58
CA ASP A 123 -5.23 8.99 -11.58
C ASP A 123 -5.10 9.74 -10.25
N VAL A 124 -4.44 9.12 -9.25
CA VAL A 124 -4.22 9.69 -7.92
C VAL A 124 -2.75 9.51 -7.55
N ASP A 125 -2.07 10.63 -7.29
CA ASP A 125 -0.70 10.59 -6.78
C ASP A 125 -0.68 9.99 -5.36
N GLY A 126 0.36 9.21 -5.05
CA GLY A 126 0.52 8.56 -3.75
C GLY A 126 0.49 9.53 -2.57
N ALA A 127 1.10 10.72 -2.69
CA ALA A 127 1.06 11.73 -1.62
C ALA A 127 -0.37 12.23 -1.36
N THR A 128 -1.18 12.37 -2.41
CA THR A 128 -2.61 12.67 -2.29
C THR A 128 -3.36 11.55 -1.56
N SER A 129 -3.09 10.28 -1.88
CA SER A 129 -3.69 9.13 -1.19
C SER A 129 -3.34 9.11 0.30
N VAL A 130 -2.08 9.40 0.66
CA VAL A 130 -1.62 9.53 2.06
C VAL A 130 -2.41 10.61 2.78
N VAL A 131 -2.47 11.83 2.24
CA VAL A 131 -3.17 12.97 2.86
C VAL A 131 -4.66 12.65 3.09
N GLU A 132 -5.31 12.05 2.11
CA GLU A 132 -6.74 11.72 2.19
C GLU A 132 -7.01 10.56 3.17
N GLY A 133 -6.12 9.56 3.23
CA GLY A 133 -6.18 8.48 4.21
C GLY A 133 -6.02 8.99 5.65
N VAL A 134 -5.05 9.87 5.89
CA VAL A 134 -4.83 10.50 7.21
C VAL A 134 -6.01 11.36 7.62
N GLU A 135 -6.63 12.08 6.68
CA GLU A 135 -7.83 12.87 6.95
C GLU A 135 -9.03 11.98 7.32
N LEU A 136 -9.23 10.85 6.63
CA LEU A 136 -10.25 9.87 7.00
C LEU A 136 -9.98 9.28 8.39
N ALA A 137 -8.74 8.92 8.69
CA ALA A 137 -8.32 8.40 9.99
C ALA A 137 -8.62 9.39 11.12
N SER A 138 -8.35 10.68 10.87
CA SER A 138 -8.58 11.76 11.85
C SER A 138 -10.06 12.02 12.12
N GLN A 139 -10.95 11.64 11.20
CA GLN A 139 -12.40 11.86 11.33
C GLN A 139 -13.18 10.63 11.80
N TYR A 140 -12.72 9.43 11.44
CA TYR A 140 -13.48 8.19 11.63
C TYR A 140 -12.71 7.10 12.37
N GLY A 141 -11.39 7.20 12.42
CA GLY A 141 -10.55 6.20 13.06
C GLY A 141 -10.46 6.38 14.58
N SER A 142 -9.66 5.53 15.20
CA SER A 142 -9.27 5.70 16.60
C SER A 142 -8.42 6.96 16.83
N ASP A 143 -8.29 7.41 18.08
CA ASP A 143 -7.48 8.60 18.43
C ASP A 143 -6.00 8.48 18.01
N VAL A 144 -5.53 7.25 17.82
CA VAL A 144 -4.16 6.92 17.41
C VAL A 144 -4.04 6.59 15.92
N ALA A 145 -5.15 6.57 15.17
CA ALA A 145 -5.22 6.11 13.78
C ALA A 145 -4.36 6.93 12.82
N ALA A 146 -4.50 8.26 12.87
CA ALA A 146 -3.87 9.15 11.91
C ALA A 146 -2.32 9.01 11.85
N PRO A 147 -1.59 8.98 12.98
CA PRO A 147 -0.13 8.79 12.95
C PRO A 147 0.33 7.48 12.30
N TYR A 148 -0.27 6.34 12.63
CA TYR A 148 0.22 5.07 12.09
C TYR A 148 -0.27 4.82 10.66
N ILE A 149 -1.48 5.26 10.31
CA ILE A 149 -1.97 5.19 8.92
C ILE A 149 -1.08 6.04 8.01
N HIS A 150 -0.62 7.21 8.47
CA HIS A 150 0.37 7.98 7.74
C HIS A 150 1.65 7.18 7.50
N ALA A 151 2.24 6.61 8.57
CA ALA A 151 3.49 5.86 8.46
C ALA A 151 3.38 4.71 7.45
N VAL A 152 2.35 3.88 7.57
CA VAL A 152 2.13 2.75 6.66
C VAL A 152 1.96 3.22 5.21
N LEU A 153 1.12 4.22 4.95
CA LEU A 153 0.88 4.68 3.57
C LEU A 153 2.11 5.37 2.96
N ASP A 154 2.89 6.10 3.76
CA ASP A 154 4.13 6.75 3.31
C ASP A 154 5.21 5.71 2.93
N ASP A 155 5.34 4.64 3.73
CA ASP A 155 6.24 3.53 3.43
C ASP A 155 5.84 2.79 2.14
N VAL A 156 4.54 2.62 1.89
CA VAL A 156 4.02 2.02 0.65
C VAL A 156 4.35 2.90 -0.57
N VAL A 157 4.19 4.23 -0.46
CA VAL A 157 4.57 5.16 -1.54
C VAL A 157 6.06 5.11 -1.81
N GLN A 158 6.89 5.07 -0.75
CA GLN A 158 8.34 5.00 -0.89
C GLN A 158 8.78 3.68 -1.51
N ALA A 159 8.11 2.57 -1.19
CA ALA A 159 8.40 1.28 -1.76
C ALA A 159 8.14 1.19 -3.26
N GLY A 160 7.08 1.83 -3.75
CA GLY A 160 6.75 1.92 -5.17
C GLY A 160 7.53 2.97 -5.96
N SER A 161 8.35 3.79 -5.28
CA SER A 161 9.18 4.82 -5.92
C SER A 161 10.52 4.24 -6.39
N GLU A 162 10.97 4.60 -7.59
CA GLU A 162 12.31 4.26 -8.12
C GLU A 162 13.48 4.72 -7.22
N LEU A 163 13.19 5.57 -6.23
CA LEU A 163 14.14 6.10 -5.25
C LEU A 163 14.27 5.23 -3.99
N ASN A 164 13.65 4.05 -3.93
CA ASN A 164 13.78 3.13 -2.80
C ASN A 164 15.16 2.43 -2.80
N PRO A 165 16.07 2.71 -1.85
CA PRO A 165 17.36 2.02 -1.75
C PRO A 165 17.23 0.54 -1.32
N PHE A 166 16.03 0.09 -0.96
CA PHE A 166 15.70 -1.28 -0.52
C PHE A 166 14.58 -1.91 -1.35
N GLY A 167 14.22 -1.34 -2.49
CA GLY A 167 13.21 -1.91 -3.38
C GLY A 167 13.78 -3.12 -4.09
N GLU A 168 13.43 -4.33 -3.66
CA GLU A 168 13.60 -5.50 -4.51
C GLU A 168 12.81 -5.24 -5.80
N PRO A 169 13.43 -5.43 -6.98
CA PRO A 169 12.72 -5.26 -8.24
C PRO A 169 11.56 -6.25 -8.26
N VAL A 170 10.35 -5.74 -8.47
CA VAL A 170 9.19 -6.55 -8.79
C VAL A 170 9.52 -7.26 -10.09
N VAL A 171 9.97 -8.52 -9.97
CA VAL A 171 10.09 -9.41 -11.12
C VAL A 171 8.66 -9.72 -11.55
N ASP A 172 8.30 -9.17 -12.70
CA ASP A 172 7.03 -9.44 -13.37
C ASP A 172 6.93 -10.96 -13.61
N ALA A 173 6.16 -11.66 -12.78
CA ALA A 173 6.04 -13.12 -12.81
C ALA A 173 5.26 -13.62 -14.03
N ASP A 174 4.69 -12.71 -14.82
CA ASP A 174 3.98 -12.98 -16.08
C ASP A 174 4.77 -12.53 -17.32
N ALA A 175 6.04 -12.12 -17.17
CA ALA A 175 6.93 -11.91 -18.31
C ALA A 175 7.34 -13.27 -18.92
N ASP A 176 6.71 -13.61 -20.04
CA ASP A 176 7.02 -14.78 -20.88
C ASP A 176 8.53 -14.83 -21.20
N PRO A 177 9.29 -15.88 -20.80
CA PRO A 177 10.74 -15.89 -20.88
C PRO A 177 11.33 -16.05 -22.29
N GLU A 178 10.50 -16.10 -23.34
CA GLU A 178 10.94 -16.42 -24.71
C GLU A 178 10.87 -15.25 -25.71
N PHE A 179 11.29 -14.04 -25.32
CA PHE A 179 11.61 -13.00 -26.31
C PHE A 179 13.07 -12.55 -26.23
N THR A 180 13.96 -13.36 -26.81
CA THR A 180 15.29 -12.92 -27.25
C THR A 180 15.19 -12.43 -28.70
N PRO A 181 15.50 -11.16 -29.02
CA PRO A 181 15.69 -10.76 -30.41
C PRO A 181 16.97 -11.40 -30.94
N ASP A 182 16.84 -12.22 -31.99
CA ASP A 182 17.91 -12.87 -32.75
C ASP A 182 19.06 -11.92 -33.14
N GLU A 183 20.30 -12.25 -32.77
CA GLU A 183 21.48 -11.78 -33.50
C GLU A 183 21.75 -12.70 -34.71
N PRO A 184 21.84 -12.20 -35.95
CA PRO A 184 22.18 -13.06 -37.07
C PRO A 184 23.70 -13.17 -37.25
N GLY A 185 24.20 -14.40 -37.16
CA GLY A 185 25.05 -14.96 -38.22
C GLY A 185 26.53 -15.15 -37.93
N VAL A 186 26.87 -16.36 -37.50
CA VAL A 186 28.21 -16.97 -37.56
C VAL A 186 28.64 -17.18 -39.00
N ASP A 187 29.91 -16.90 -39.31
CA ASP A 187 30.69 -17.67 -40.28
C ASP A 187 32.06 -18.00 -39.66
N ALA A 188 32.26 -19.29 -39.39
CA ALA A 188 33.52 -19.91 -38.98
C ALA A 188 34.39 -20.16 -40.25
N GLU A 189 35.73 -20.09 -40.22
CA GLU A 189 36.69 -21.17 -39.89
C GLU A 189 38.08 -20.79 -40.50
N PRO A 190 39.24 -21.50 -40.29
CA PRO A 190 39.98 -21.68 -39.03
C PRO A 190 41.55 -21.64 -39.16
N ARG A 191 42.25 -21.83 -38.02
CA ARG A 191 43.66 -22.31 -37.79
C ARG A 191 44.82 -21.30 -37.84
N PRO A 192 46.02 -21.60 -37.28
CA PRO A 192 46.39 -22.44 -36.12
C PRO A 192 47.23 -21.68 -35.07
N SER A 193 47.26 -22.19 -33.82
CA SER A 193 48.14 -21.69 -32.75
C SER A 193 49.54 -22.30 -32.85
N SER A 194 50.57 -21.45 -32.90
CA SER A 194 51.99 -21.82 -32.85
C SER A 194 52.72 -20.92 -31.84
N ALA A 195 53.23 -21.57 -30.78
CA ALA A 195 54.40 -21.27 -29.95
C ALA A 195 54.81 -19.80 -29.65
N ALA A 196 54.89 -19.48 -28.35
CA ALA A 196 56.17 -19.12 -27.71
C ALA A 196 56.05 -19.08 -26.18
N ASP A 197 56.93 -19.86 -25.55
CA ASP A 197 57.35 -19.89 -24.16
C ASP A 197 58.02 -18.56 -23.73
N PRO A 198 57.98 -18.20 -22.44
CA PRO A 198 59.27 -17.99 -21.79
C PRO A 198 59.32 -18.57 -20.36
N GLY A 199 60.27 -19.46 -20.11
CA GLY A 199 60.78 -19.73 -18.75
C GLY A 199 61.64 -18.56 -18.22
N PRO A 200 62.46 -18.76 -17.17
CA PRO A 200 62.44 -19.84 -16.18
C PRO A 200 62.55 -19.32 -14.72
N GLY A 201 62.35 -20.19 -13.71
CA GLY A 201 62.82 -19.89 -12.36
C GLY A 201 62.63 -21.04 -11.35
N PRO A 202 63.57 -21.29 -10.42
CA PRO A 202 63.85 -22.62 -9.85
C PRO A 202 63.40 -22.74 -8.38
N THR A 203 63.22 -23.91 -7.76
CA THR A 203 64.30 -24.72 -7.16
C THR A 203 63.72 -25.87 -6.30
N ARG A 204 64.45 -26.99 -6.30
CA ARG A 204 64.70 -27.96 -5.21
C ARG A 204 63.60 -28.90 -4.69
N SER A 205 63.67 -30.14 -5.18
CA SER A 205 63.73 -31.39 -4.39
C SER A 205 65.02 -31.45 -3.51
N PRO A 206 65.29 -32.44 -2.63
CA PRO A 206 64.69 -33.78 -2.43
C PRO A 206 64.29 -34.01 -0.94
N ASP A 207 63.73 -35.13 -0.44
CA ASP A 207 64.17 -36.52 -0.55
C ASP A 207 63.13 -37.45 0.13
N SER A 208 62.70 -38.49 -0.60
CA SER A 208 62.39 -39.91 -0.30
C SER A 208 62.05 -40.43 1.13
N PRO A 209 61.65 -41.71 1.30
CA PRO A 209 60.37 -42.32 0.90
C PRO A 209 59.73 -43.24 1.99
N ASP A 210 58.55 -43.77 1.68
CA ASP A 210 57.91 -45.05 2.09
C ASP A 210 58.10 -45.64 3.51
N VAL A 211 56.98 -45.75 4.24
CA VAL A 211 56.45 -47.01 4.83
C VAL A 211 54.92 -46.98 4.77
#